data_AF-A0A3B9J7Z2-F1
#
_entry.id   AF-A0A3B9J7Z2-F1
#
_cell.length_a   1.000
_cell.length_b   1.000
_cell.length_c   1.000
_cell.angle_alpha   90.00
_cell.angle_beta   90.00
_cell.angle_gamma   90.00
#
_symmetry.space_group_name_H-M   'P 1'
#
loop_
_entity.id
_entity.type
_entity.pdbx_description
1 polymer ?
#
loop_
_entity_poly.entity_id
_entity_poly.type
_entity_poly.pdbx_seq_one_letter_code
_entity_poly.pdbx_strand_id
1 'polypeptide(L)' 'MVGSYVQVAQTGGQGLRIRANPGLQGEFLFLALDSEMFIVQEGPVDLDGYTWWLLTAPYDEQRVGWAASSFLEYIPPPE' A
#
# COMPACT_ATOMS: atom_id res chain seq x y z
N MET A 1 -1.21 0.22 11.41
CA MET A 1 -1.25 1.63 11.86
C MET A 1 -0.09 2.36 11.21
N VAL A 2 -0.03 3.69 11.28
CA VAL A 2 1.17 4.42 10.81
C VAL A 2 2.43 3.86 11.50
N GLY A 3 3.51 3.68 10.74
CA GLY A 3 4.76 3.04 11.15
C GLY A 3 4.77 1.51 11.07
N SER A 4 3.64 0.86 10.77
CA SER A 4 3.58 -0.60 10.60
C SER A 4 4.16 -1.06 9.26
N TYR A 5 4.79 -2.23 9.25
CA TYR A 5 5.14 -2.93 8.03
C TYR A 5 3.93 -3.68 7.48
N VAL A 6 3.77 -3.64 6.16
CA VAL A 6 2.78 -4.41 5.41
C VAL A 6 3.44 -5.02 4.18
N GLN A 7 2.91 -6.14 3.71
CA GLN A 7 3.19 -6.65 2.36
C GLN A 7 1.96 -6.54 1.48
N VAL A 8 2.18 -6.42 0.18
CA VAL A 8 1.13 -6.67 -0.81
C VAL A 8 0.84 -8.16 -0.87
N ALA A 9 -0.43 -8.53 -0.83
CA ALA A 9 -0.86 -9.92 -0.87
C ALA A 9 -2.17 -10.10 -1.62
N GLN A 10 -2.46 -11.35 -1.99
CA GLN A 10 -3.74 -11.78 -2.55
C GLN A 10 -4.13 -11.07 -3.87
N THR A 11 -3.17 -10.53 -4.63
CA THR A 11 -3.47 -9.93 -5.95
C THR A 11 -3.63 -10.97 -7.05
N GLY A 12 -3.31 -12.24 -6.77
CA GLY A 12 -3.32 -13.32 -7.75
C GLY A 12 -2.24 -13.15 -8.81
N GLY A 13 -1.10 -12.56 -8.44
CA GLY A 13 0.01 -12.25 -9.35
C GLY A 13 -0.21 -11.05 -10.27
N GLN A 14 -1.34 -10.35 -10.17
CA GLN A 14 -1.62 -9.16 -10.97
C GLN A 14 -1.00 -7.88 -10.41
N GLY A 15 -0.58 -7.92 -9.13
CA GLY A 15 -0.07 -6.76 -8.41
C GLY A 15 -1.14 -5.76 -7.99
N LEU A 16 -0.75 -4.87 -7.09
CA LEU A 16 -1.56 -3.79 -6.55
C LEU A 16 -1.15 -2.47 -7.18
N ARG A 17 -2.12 -1.72 -7.70
CA ARG A 17 -1.89 -0.37 -8.22
C ARG A 17 -1.67 0.60 -7.07
N ILE A 18 -0.49 1.21 -7.05
CA ILE A 18 -0.14 2.32 -6.15
C ILE A 18 -0.44 3.63 -6.86
N ARG A 19 -1.06 4.58 -6.15
CA ARG A 19 -1.62 5.81 -6.72
C ARG A 19 -1.10 7.07 -6.04
N ALA A 20 -1.12 8.19 -6.76
CA ALA A 20 -0.66 9.48 -6.23
C ALA A 20 -1.58 10.05 -5.13
N ASN A 21 -2.86 9.71 -5.16
CA ASN A 21 -3.89 10.15 -4.22
C ASN A 21 -4.77 8.94 -3.84
N PRO A 22 -5.45 8.95 -2.68
CA PRO A 22 -6.42 7.93 -2.37
C PRO A 22 -7.57 7.98 -3.39
N GLY A 23 -8.19 6.82 -3.65
CA GLY A 23 -9.33 6.68 -4.55
C GLY A 23 -9.00 6.04 -5.89
N LEU A 24 -10.04 5.53 -6.54
CA LEU A 24 -9.95 4.82 -7.82
C LEU A 24 -9.56 5.75 -8.98
N GLN A 25 -9.76 7.06 -8.81
CA GLN A 25 -9.39 8.10 -9.78
C GLN A 25 -7.98 8.67 -9.56
N GLY A 26 -7.28 8.27 -8.49
CA GLY A 26 -5.90 8.71 -8.27
C GLY A 26 -4.98 8.26 -9.41
N GLU A 27 -4.07 9.14 -9.84
CA GLU A 27 -3.08 8.82 -10.88
C GLU A 27 -2.31 7.53 -10.54
N PHE A 28 -2.17 6.64 -11.51
CA PHE A 28 -1.36 5.43 -11.34
C PHE A 28 0.13 5.79 -11.32
N LEU A 29 0.84 5.42 -10.26
CA LEU A 29 2.27 5.62 -10.15
C LEU A 29 3.03 4.37 -10.56
N PHE A 30 2.75 3.24 -9.90
CA PHE A 30 3.42 1.97 -10.17
C PHE A 30 2.60 0.77 -9.70
N LEU A 31 3.04 -0.41 -10.11
CA LEU A 31 2.51 -1.69 -9.65
C LEU A 31 3.43 -2.25 -8.55
N ALA A 32 2.85 -2.69 -7.44
CA ALA A 32 3.53 -3.43 -6.39
C ALA A 32 3.09 -4.90 -6.44
N LEU A 33 4.04 -5.83 -6.53
CA LEU A 33 3.78 -7.27 -6.64
C LEU A 33 3.55 -7.90 -5.26
N ASP A 34 2.92 -9.07 -5.25
CA ASP A 34 2.75 -9.86 -4.03
C ASP A 34 4.11 -10.08 -3.33
N SER A 35 4.12 -10.02 -2.01
CA SER A 35 5.30 -10.04 -1.12
C SER A 35 6.21 -8.79 -1.15
N GLU A 36 5.93 -7.77 -1.97
CA GLU A 36 6.61 -6.48 -1.81
C GLU A 36 6.22 -5.82 -0.48
N MET A 37 7.21 -5.37 0.28
CA MET A 37 7.03 -4.78 1.61
C MET A 37 7.05 -3.26 1.60
N PHE A 38 6.17 -2.66 2.41
CA PHE A 38 6.05 -1.22 2.60
C PHE A 38 5.86 -0.86 4.07
N ILE A 39 6.12 0.41 4.40
CA ILE A 39 5.79 1.02 5.67
C ILE A 39 4.57 1.93 5.46
N VAL A 40 3.58 1.81 6.34
CA VAL A 40 2.41 2.72 6.35
C VAL A 40 2.85 4.07 6.89
N GLN A 41 2.69 5.12 6.08
CA GLN A 41 3.06 6.50 6.42
C GLN A 41 1.85 7.34 6.84
N GLU A 42 0.70 7.16 6.20
CA GLU A 42 -0.51 7.95 6.44
C GLU A 42 -1.78 7.13 6.18
N GLY A 43 -2.90 7.59 6.74
CA GLY A 43 -4.22 6.97 6.66
C GLY A 43 -4.78 6.59 8.03
N PRO A 44 -5.98 5.98 8.08
CA PRO A 44 -6.79 5.59 6.91
C PRO A 44 -7.50 6.78 6.27
N VAL A 45 -7.71 6.69 4.94
CA VAL A 45 -8.69 7.52 4.22
C VAL A 45 -9.74 6.58 3.62
N ASP A 46 -11.01 6.75 3.98
CA ASP A 46 -12.10 5.99 3.40
C ASP A 46 -12.66 6.73 2.17
N LEU A 47 -12.51 6.14 0.99
CA LEU A 47 -12.92 6.72 -0.28
C LEU A 47 -13.22 5.64 -1.32
N ASP A 48 -14.24 5.87 -2.17
CA ASP A 48 -14.66 4.95 -3.23
C ASP A 48 -14.99 3.52 -2.76
N GLY A 49 -15.38 3.38 -1.49
CA GLY A 49 -15.69 2.07 -0.88
C GLY A 49 -14.48 1.28 -0.40
N TYR A 50 -13.28 1.89 -0.36
CA TYR A 50 -12.05 1.28 0.14
C TYR A 50 -11.44 2.12 1.26
N THR A 51 -10.68 1.46 2.13
CA THR A 51 -9.76 2.12 3.05
C THR A 51 -8.40 2.23 2.38
N TRP A 52 -7.87 3.44 2.29
CA TRP A 52 -6.61 3.76 1.63
C TRP A 52 -5.51 4.10 2.64
N TRP A 53 -4.30 3.67 2.34
CA TRP A 53 -3.09 3.94 3.13
C TRP A 53 -1.98 4.46 2.24
N LEU A 54 -1.28 5.51 2.68
CA LEU A 54 -0.05 5.97 2.05
C LEU A 54 1.09 5.06 2.49
N LEU A 55 1.82 4.53 1.51
CA LEU A 55 2.89 3.57 1.69
C LEU A 55 4.22 4.13 1.19
N THR A 56 5.32 3.75 1.83
CA THR A 56 6.69 3.98 1.33
C THR A 56 7.50 2.68 1.39
N ALA A 57 8.35 2.43 0.40
CA ALA A 57 9.26 1.30 0.45
C ALA A 57 10.46 1.61 1.37
N PRO A 58 10.86 0.68 2.25
CA PRO A 58 11.97 0.92 3.19
C PRO A 58 13.35 1.04 2.52
N TYR A 59 13.46 0.67 1.23
CA TYR A 59 14.70 0.64 0.46
C TYR A 59 14.71 1.61 -0.73
N ASP A 60 13.60 2.30 -1.00
CA ASP A 60 13.46 3.24 -2.12
C ASP A 60 12.40 4.31 -1.81
N GLU A 61 12.88 5.49 -1.42
CA GLU A 61 12.03 6.64 -1.06
C GLU A 61 11.24 7.21 -2.26
N GLN A 62 11.52 6.79 -3.50
CA GLN A 62 10.73 7.18 -4.67
C GLN A 62 9.49 6.30 -4.84
N ARG A 63 9.44 5.13 -4.20
CA ARG A 63 8.28 4.23 -4.21
C ARG A 63 7.30 4.60 -3.10
N VAL A 64 6.66 5.75 -3.29
CA VAL A 64 5.65 6.28 -2.37
C VAL A 64 4.31 6.41 -3.07
N GLY A 65 3.22 6.00 -2.40
CA GLY A 65 1.87 6.26 -2.88
C GLY A 65 0.77 5.51 -2.12
N TRP A 66 -0.47 5.80 -2.48
CA TRP A 66 -1.68 5.28 -1.85
C TRP A 66 -2.09 3.91 -2.41
N ALA A 67 -2.46 3.01 -1.51
CA ALA A 67 -2.93 1.66 -1.84
C ALA A 67 -4.20 1.31 -1.07
N ALA A 68 -5.07 0.51 -1.69
CA ALA A 68 -6.27 -0.01 -1.04
C ALA A 68 -5.91 -1.14 -0.05
N SER A 69 -6.48 -1.10 1.15
CA SER A 69 -6.16 -2.02 2.25
C SER A 69 -6.52 -3.49 1.96
N SER A 70 -7.46 -3.75 1.04
CA SER A 70 -7.94 -5.10 0.71
C SER A 70 -6.83 -6.05 0.23
N PHE A 71 -5.67 -5.51 -0.15
CA PHE A 71 -4.52 -6.26 -0.66
C PHE A 71 -3.26 -6.01 0.18
N LEU A 72 -3.42 -5.57 1.44
CA LEU A 72 -2.33 -5.33 2.37
C LEU A 72 -2.44 -6.29 3.56
N GLU A 73 -1.36 -7.00 3.84
CA GLU A 73 -1.24 -7.87 5.01
C GLU A 73 -0.22 -7.28 5.99
N TYR A 74 -0.58 -7.20 7.26
CA TYR A 74 0.31 -6.70 8.32
C TYR A 74 1.46 -7.67 8.59
N ILE A 75 2.68 -7.13 8.69
CA ILE A 75 3.85 -7.87 9.12
C ILE A 75 4.13 -7.50 10.59
N PRO A 76 3.97 -8.44 11.53
CA PRO A 76 4.35 -8.21 12.92
C PRO A 76 5.87 -8.06 13.05
N PRO A 77 6.36 -7.20 13.97
CA PRO A 77 7.77 -7.16 14.29
C PRO A 77 8.22 -8.52 14.85
N PRO A 78 9.50 -8.91 14.64
CA PRO A 78 10.04 -10.10 15.28
C PRO A 78 9.94 -9.98 16.81
N GLU A 79 9.63 -11.10 17.47
CA GLU A 79 9.61 -11.22 18.94
C GLU A 79 11.00 -11.06 19.58
#